data_AF-A0A7X8JGR1-F1
#
_entry.id   AF-A0A7X8JGR1-F1
#
_cell.length_a   1.000
_cell.length_b   1.000
_cell.length_c   1.000
_cell.angle_alpha   90.00
_cell.angle_beta   90.00
_cell.angle_gamma   90.00
#
_symmetry.space_group_name_H-M   'P 1'
#
loop_
_entity.id
_entity.type
_entity.pdbx_description
1 polymer ?
#
loop_
_entity_poly.entity_id
_entity_poly.type
_entity_poly.pdbx_seq_one_letter_code
_entity_poly.pdbx_strand_id
1 'polypeptide(L)'
;MKRILCFVLAVLLLSVLTCGCVKARDKSGGSDLSSSSQNGGSVKGSSDVPDTDDSGNGGSDDSAAKEASPGAIYKEPGEELGDFYDYVDDTMGKFERAFNSYETDDFDLMVATADPMAVTMGILILSSLDYIESGDNAREAGMLNGADCVREKNGSMINFSSKRVRDEDGFDGVSKAGDIITEAGSLDTAANAAIVERITERDGLLLERSICEVVVLPDGTVIAQFLSKPMPPRDDRVKEKGNAYFARYNDKEFEIIKADFEPDAYFSHTSIIGNTDATPESMSEGYERVRHLTVKGDVVTAEKY
;
A
#
# COMPACT_ATOMS: atom_id res chain seq x y z
N MET A 1 -22.27 18.60 36.07
CA MET A 1 -21.72 18.09 34.79
C MET A 1 -20.47 17.23 34.97
N LYS A 2 -19.41 17.66 35.68
CA LYS A 2 -18.20 16.83 35.89
C LYS A 2 -18.46 15.43 36.48
N ARG A 3 -19.41 15.30 37.42
CA ARG A 3 -19.76 13.99 38.04
C ARG A 3 -20.48 13.03 37.09
N ILE A 4 -21.21 13.54 36.10
CA ILE A 4 -21.90 12.72 35.09
C ILE A 4 -20.89 12.25 34.04
N LEU A 5 -19.97 13.13 33.64
CA LEU A 5 -18.89 12.78 32.71
C LEU A 5 -17.96 11.69 33.28
N CYS A 6 -17.60 11.77 34.56
CA CYS A 6 -16.80 10.72 35.22
C CYS A 6 -17.54 9.38 35.31
N PHE A 7 -18.88 9.40 35.45
CA PHE A 7 -19.66 8.17 35.53
C PHE A 7 -19.78 7.50 34.16
N VAL A 8 -19.96 8.27 33.08
CA VAL A 8 -19.97 7.74 31.70
C VAL A 8 -18.61 7.15 31.33
N LEU A 9 -17.51 7.82 31.67
CA LEU A 9 -16.15 7.31 31.43
C LEU A 9 -15.84 6.02 32.21
N ALA A 10 -16.31 5.92 33.46
CA ALA A 10 -16.13 4.72 34.27
C ALA A 10 -16.91 3.50 33.72
N VAL A 11 -18.12 3.72 33.20
CA VAL A 11 -18.93 2.66 32.57
C VAL A 11 -18.30 2.21 31.25
N LEU A 12 -17.76 3.14 30.46
CA LEU A 12 -17.08 2.84 29.20
C LEU A 12 -15.80 2.02 29.44
N LEU A 13 -15.00 2.38 30.44
CA LEU A 13 -13.80 1.64 30.83
C LEU A 13 -14.12 0.23 31.38
N LEU A 14 -15.25 0.04 32.08
CA LEU A 14 -15.68 -1.29 32.55
C LEU A 14 -16.11 -2.21 31.40
N SER A 15 -16.68 -1.66 30.32
CA SER A 15 -17.10 -2.45 29.15
C SER A 15 -15.92 -3.01 28.36
N VAL A 16 -14.80 -2.29 28.30
CA VAL A 16 -13.57 -2.74 27.63
C VAL A 16 -12.88 -3.89 28.39
N LEU A 17 -13.04 -3.96 29.72
CA LEU A 17 -12.41 -4.99 30.55
C LEU A 17 -13.14 -6.35 30.56
N THR A 18 -14.33 -6.46 29.95
CA THR A 18 -15.15 -7.70 29.99
C THR A 18 -15.25 -8.45 28.66
N CYS A 19 -14.61 -7.98 27.58
CA CYS A 19 -14.58 -8.68 26.28
C CYS A 19 -13.33 -9.55 26.02
N GLY A 20 -12.45 -9.74 27.00
CA GLY A 20 -11.21 -10.52 26.85
C GLY A 20 -11.25 -11.89 27.53
N CYS A 21 -12.16 -12.79 27.12
CA CYS A 21 -12.13 -14.21 27.50
C CYS A 21 -12.88 -15.06 26.47
N VAL A 22 -12.26 -15.35 25.32
CA VAL A 22 -12.66 -16.48 24.48
C VAL A 22 -11.63 -17.59 24.62
N LYS A 23 -12.08 -18.66 25.24
CA LYS A 23 -11.43 -19.96 25.46
C LYS A 23 -11.00 -20.57 24.11
N ALA A 24 -9.72 -20.92 24.00
CA ALA A 24 -9.25 -21.90 23.03
C ALA A 24 -10.01 -23.23 23.24
N ARG A 25 -10.54 -23.81 22.17
CA ARG A 25 -11.18 -25.12 22.17
C ARG A 25 -10.34 -26.07 21.33
N ASP A 26 -9.67 -26.99 22.00
CA ASP A 26 -8.99 -28.14 21.40
C ASP A 26 -9.95 -28.95 20.52
N LYS A 27 -9.45 -29.36 19.34
CA LYS A 27 -9.91 -30.57 18.67
C LYS A 27 -8.70 -31.41 18.29
N SER A 28 -8.48 -32.44 19.11
CA SER A 28 -7.82 -33.67 18.72
C SER A 28 -8.71 -34.46 17.75
N GLY A 29 -8.09 -35.27 16.90
CA GLY A 29 -8.77 -36.31 16.13
C GLY A 29 -8.09 -36.59 14.81
N GLY A 30 -7.05 -37.44 14.85
CA GLY A 30 -6.36 -37.92 13.64
C GLY A 30 -7.15 -38.99 12.89
N SER A 31 -6.64 -39.30 11.70
CA SER A 31 -6.71 -40.64 11.13
C SER A 31 -5.63 -40.77 10.04
N ASP A 32 -4.68 -41.65 10.30
CA ASP A 32 -3.88 -42.32 9.28
C ASP A 32 -4.79 -42.95 8.22
N LEU A 33 -4.37 -42.92 6.95
CA LEU A 33 -4.11 -44.14 6.19
C LEU A 33 -3.55 -43.86 4.79
N SER A 34 -2.65 -44.77 4.45
CA SER A 34 -1.76 -44.88 3.31
C SER A 34 -2.42 -45.46 2.05
N SER A 35 -1.80 -45.21 0.89
CA SER A 35 -1.42 -46.16 -0.18
C SER A 35 -0.90 -45.34 -1.38
N SER A 36 0.39 -45.46 -1.73
CA SER A 36 0.96 -46.34 -2.78
C SER A 36 0.41 -46.01 -4.18
N SER A 37 1.13 -45.98 -5.29
CA SER A 37 2.44 -46.41 -5.80
C SER A 37 2.58 -45.63 -7.15
N GLN A 38 3.71 -45.39 -7.82
CA GLN A 38 4.66 -46.36 -8.37
C GLN A 38 5.72 -45.59 -9.22
N ASN A 39 6.96 -46.12 -9.24
CA ASN A 39 7.96 -46.15 -10.34
C ASN A 39 8.31 -44.88 -11.15
N GLY A 40 9.57 -44.56 -11.43
CA GLY A 40 10.83 -45.30 -11.36
C GLY A 40 11.78 -44.75 -12.44
N GLY A 41 13.09 -44.81 -12.21
CA GLY A 41 14.08 -44.50 -13.26
C GLY A 41 15.39 -43.90 -12.74
N SER A 42 16.33 -44.76 -12.38
CA SER A 42 17.73 -44.46 -12.09
C SER A 42 18.57 -44.70 -13.34
N VAL A 43 19.46 -43.79 -13.73
CA VAL A 43 20.73 -44.09 -14.42
C VAL A 43 21.83 -43.11 -13.96
N LYS A 44 23.03 -43.67 -13.86
CA LYS A 44 24.29 -43.25 -13.22
C LYS A 44 25.32 -42.79 -14.26
N GLY A 45 26.31 -41.96 -13.86
CA GLY A 45 27.61 -41.80 -14.53
C GLY A 45 28.01 -40.33 -14.73
N SER A 46 28.77 -39.68 -13.85
CA SER A 46 30.23 -39.73 -13.56
C SER A 46 31.09 -38.80 -14.43
N SER A 47 31.58 -37.73 -13.76
CA SER A 47 32.92 -37.09 -13.81
C SER A 47 33.63 -36.86 -15.14
N ASP A 48 34.02 -35.61 -15.39
CA ASP A 48 35.43 -35.23 -15.56
C ASP A 48 35.66 -33.74 -15.27
N VAL A 49 36.74 -33.50 -14.54
CA VAL A 49 37.31 -32.20 -14.13
C VAL A 49 38.38 -31.80 -15.16
N PRO A 50 38.68 -30.51 -15.31
CA PRO A 50 40.08 -30.14 -15.15
C PRO A 50 40.28 -28.91 -14.27
N ASP A 51 41.21 -29.07 -13.32
CA ASP A 51 41.89 -28.01 -12.60
C ASP A 51 42.70 -27.14 -13.56
N THR A 52 42.75 -25.84 -13.27
CA THR A 52 43.97 -25.07 -13.53
C THR A 52 44.11 -23.98 -12.48
N ASP A 53 45.28 -23.97 -11.87
CA ASP A 53 45.78 -23.07 -10.85
C ASP A 53 45.64 -21.58 -11.21
N ASP A 54 45.33 -20.75 -10.22
CA ASP A 54 46.13 -19.54 -10.03
C ASP A 54 46.25 -19.18 -8.54
N SER A 55 47.46 -18.77 -8.20
CA SER A 55 47.97 -18.54 -6.86
C SER A 55 47.75 -17.10 -6.42
N GLY A 56 47.48 -16.93 -5.13
CA GLY A 56 48.23 -15.94 -4.35
C GLY A 56 47.55 -14.60 -4.02
N ASN A 57 47.03 -14.58 -2.79
CA ASN A 57 47.46 -13.67 -1.70
C ASN A 57 47.09 -12.17 -1.73
N GLY A 58 46.46 -11.76 -0.62
CA GLY A 58 46.36 -10.37 -0.13
C GLY A 58 45.03 -9.71 -0.50
N GLY A 59 44.24 -9.16 0.39
CA GLY A 59 44.41 -8.80 1.79
C GLY A 59 43.22 -7.90 2.17
N SER A 60 43.06 -7.69 3.48
CA SER A 60 42.20 -6.70 4.13
C SER A 60 40.72 -6.70 3.71
N ASP A 61 39.97 -7.41 4.54
CA ASP A 61 38.64 -7.06 5.02
C ASP A 61 38.59 -5.57 5.43
N ASP A 62 38.26 -4.70 4.47
CA ASP A 62 37.79 -3.34 4.72
C ASP A 62 36.32 -3.31 4.33
N SER A 63 35.48 -3.58 5.34
CA SER A 63 34.07 -3.21 5.35
C SER A 63 33.96 -1.69 5.25
N ALA A 64 34.12 -1.16 4.04
CA ALA A 64 33.71 0.19 3.71
C ALA A 64 32.19 0.19 3.68
N ALA A 65 31.58 0.64 4.77
CA ALA A 65 30.22 1.16 4.75
C ALA A 65 30.14 2.13 3.58
N LYS A 66 29.46 1.72 2.50
CA LYS A 66 29.06 2.63 1.43
C LYS A 66 28.19 3.68 2.11
N GLU A 67 28.74 4.88 2.29
CA GLU A 67 27.94 6.05 2.61
C GLU A 67 26.84 6.13 1.55
N ALA A 68 25.60 5.94 2.01
CA ALA A 68 24.42 6.06 1.18
C ALA A 68 24.42 7.46 0.55
N SER A 69 24.30 7.51 -0.78
CA SER A 69 24.13 8.77 -1.49
C SER A 69 22.90 9.51 -0.93
N PRO A 70 22.92 10.84 -0.85
CA PRO A 70 21.73 11.61 -0.53
C PRO A 70 20.63 11.22 -1.53
N GLY A 71 19.57 10.56 -1.05
CA GLY A 71 18.49 10.01 -1.89
C GLY A 71 18.35 8.48 -1.89
N ALA A 72 19.14 7.74 -1.11
CA ALA A 72 18.91 6.30 -0.94
C ALA A 72 17.68 6.05 -0.03
N ILE A 73 16.57 5.62 -0.63
CA ILE A 73 15.33 5.22 0.06
C ILE A 73 15.54 3.88 0.79
N TYR A 74 16.22 2.95 0.12
CA TYR A 74 16.39 1.57 0.58
C TYR A 74 17.60 1.41 1.50
N LYS A 75 17.37 0.76 2.64
CA LYS A 75 18.33 0.59 3.73
C LYS A 75 18.86 -0.83 3.77
N GLU A 76 17.97 -1.82 3.78
CA GLU A 76 18.32 -3.23 3.93
C GLU A 76 17.72 -4.08 2.80
N PRO A 77 18.46 -5.04 2.22
CA PRO A 77 17.91 -5.97 1.25
C PRO A 77 16.78 -6.80 1.87
N GLY A 78 15.65 -6.90 1.15
CA GLY A 78 14.44 -7.58 1.64
C GLY A 78 13.41 -6.65 2.28
N GLU A 79 13.78 -5.41 2.61
CA GLU A 79 12.88 -4.41 3.24
C GLU A 79 12.47 -3.28 2.28
N GLU A 80 12.63 -3.49 0.97
CA GLU A 80 12.50 -2.40 0.00
C GLU A 80 11.06 -1.85 -0.14
N LEU A 81 10.03 -2.68 0.08
CA LEU A 81 8.63 -2.23 -0.02
C LEU A 81 8.25 -1.37 1.19
N GLY A 82 8.70 -1.77 2.39
CA GLY A 82 8.57 -1.04 3.64
C GLY A 82 9.34 0.27 3.62
N ASP A 83 10.60 0.25 3.18
CA ASP A 83 11.41 1.45 3.03
C ASP A 83 10.77 2.47 2.07
N PHE A 84 10.19 1.99 0.96
CA PHE A 84 9.46 2.86 0.03
C PHE A 84 8.21 3.47 0.68
N TYR A 85 7.39 2.66 1.36
CA TYR A 85 6.22 3.14 2.08
C TYR A 85 6.59 4.18 3.14
N ASP A 86 7.56 3.85 3.99
CA ASP A 86 8.03 4.70 5.09
C ASP A 86 8.53 6.04 4.56
N TYR A 87 9.27 6.05 3.45
CA TYR A 87 9.71 7.30 2.83
C TYR A 87 8.54 8.20 2.41
N VAL A 88 7.55 7.61 1.73
CA VAL A 88 6.37 8.34 1.23
C VAL A 88 5.53 8.87 2.39
N ASP A 89 5.33 8.05 3.43
CA ASP A 89 4.57 8.40 4.63
C ASP A 89 5.31 9.44 5.49
N ASP A 90 6.62 9.29 5.72
CA ASP A 90 7.44 10.25 6.48
C ASP A 90 7.49 11.62 5.79
N THR A 91 7.54 11.64 4.45
CA THR A 91 7.53 12.88 3.68
C THR A 91 6.18 13.57 3.79
N MET A 92 5.07 12.82 3.72
CA MET A 92 3.72 13.32 3.97
C MET A 92 3.56 13.83 5.41
N GLY A 93 4.09 13.09 6.38
CA GLY A 93 4.00 13.39 7.81
C GLY A 93 4.63 14.72 8.22
N LYS A 94 5.52 15.30 7.38
CA LYS A 94 6.04 16.65 7.62
C LYS A 94 4.94 17.72 7.63
N PHE A 95 3.82 17.46 6.96
CA PHE A 95 2.68 18.38 6.86
C PHE A 95 1.57 18.10 7.87
N GLU A 96 1.67 17.05 8.69
CA GLU A 96 0.62 16.62 9.63
C GLU A 96 0.21 17.76 10.59
N ARG A 97 1.18 18.53 11.09
CA ARG A 97 0.90 19.69 11.95
C ARG A 97 0.06 20.74 11.24
N ALA A 98 0.41 21.06 9.99
CA ALA A 98 -0.31 22.06 9.20
C ALA A 98 -1.74 21.57 8.94
N PHE A 99 -1.92 20.31 8.53
CA PHE A 99 -3.22 19.69 8.35
C PHE A 99 -4.08 19.71 9.63
N ASN A 100 -3.50 19.38 10.78
CA ASN A 100 -4.22 19.38 12.06
C ASN A 100 -4.55 20.79 12.57
N SER A 101 -3.89 21.82 12.05
CA SER A 101 -4.13 23.23 12.42
C SER A 101 -5.06 23.93 11.43
N TYR A 102 -5.47 23.26 10.35
CA TYR A 102 -6.37 23.82 9.36
C TYR A 102 -7.79 23.91 9.91
N GLU A 103 -8.34 25.11 9.86
CA GLU A 103 -9.72 25.41 10.23
C GLU A 103 -10.41 26.11 9.06
N THR A 104 -11.69 25.82 8.87
CA THR A 104 -12.53 26.48 7.86
C THR A 104 -13.99 26.48 8.31
N ASP A 105 -14.70 27.56 7.98
CA ASP A 105 -16.15 27.64 8.15
C ASP A 105 -16.91 27.04 6.93
N ASP A 106 -16.19 26.69 5.86
CA ASP A 106 -16.76 26.07 4.68
C ASP A 106 -16.88 24.55 4.85
N PHE A 107 -18.13 24.08 4.99
CA PHE A 107 -18.45 22.68 5.23
C PHE A 107 -17.84 21.72 4.19
N ASP A 108 -17.78 22.12 2.92
CA ASP A 108 -17.25 21.26 1.86
C ASP A 108 -15.72 21.15 1.91
N LEU A 109 -15.05 22.11 2.57
CA LEU A 109 -13.61 22.13 2.75
C LEU A 109 -13.16 21.51 4.08
N MET A 110 -14.08 21.17 5.00
CA MET A 110 -13.73 20.55 6.29
C MET A 110 -12.97 19.22 6.15
N VAL A 111 -13.17 18.52 5.03
CA VAL A 111 -12.53 17.24 4.73
C VAL A 111 -11.33 17.37 3.78
N ALA A 112 -10.83 18.59 3.54
CA ALA A 112 -9.69 18.83 2.67
C ALA A 112 -8.43 18.11 3.16
N THR A 113 -8.17 18.18 4.46
CA THR A 113 -6.99 17.60 5.10
C THR A 113 -7.01 16.08 5.20
N ALA A 114 -8.10 15.42 4.80
CA ALA A 114 -8.16 13.98 4.64
C ALA A 114 -7.73 13.51 3.24
N ASP A 115 -7.72 14.38 2.22
CA ASP A 115 -7.30 14.03 0.85
C ASP A 115 -5.90 13.42 0.77
N PRO A 116 -4.89 13.93 1.50
CA PRO A 116 -3.54 13.37 1.46
C PRO A 116 -3.47 11.90 1.88
N MET A 117 -4.40 11.43 2.74
CA MET A 117 -4.45 10.04 3.19
C MET A 117 -4.76 9.06 2.05
N ALA A 118 -5.38 9.51 0.95
CA ALA A 118 -5.72 8.64 -0.18
C ALA A 118 -4.46 7.97 -0.77
N VAL A 119 -3.35 8.70 -0.85
CA VAL A 119 -2.08 8.20 -1.38
C VAL A 119 -1.47 7.16 -0.45
N THR A 120 -1.27 7.48 0.82
CA THR A 120 -0.61 6.57 1.79
C THR A 120 -1.44 5.32 2.05
N MET A 121 -2.77 5.45 2.13
CA MET A 121 -3.66 4.28 2.23
C MET A 121 -3.62 3.43 0.95
N GLY A 122 -3.45 4.04 -0.22
CA GLY A 122 -3.38 3.35 -1.51
C GLY A 122 -2.15 2.44 -1.65
N ILE A 123 -1.09 2.67 -0.88
CA ILE A 123 0.14 1.86 -0.87
C ILE A 123 0.40 1.15 0.46
N LEU A 124 -0.56 1.16 1.39
CA LEU A 124 -0.37 0.64 2.75
C LEU A 124 0.07 -0.83 2.79
N ILE A 125 -0.33 -1.65 1.82
CA ILE A 125 0.03 -3.06 1.78
C ILE A 125 1.54 -3.30 1.66
N LEU A 126 2.28 -2.36 1.06
CA LEU A 126 3.71 -2.51 0.77
C LEU A 126 4.52 -2.84 2.03
N SER A 127 4.30 -2.11 3.12
CA SER A 127 5.03 -2.30 4.39
C SER A 127 4.82 -3.65 5.03
N SER A 128 3.71 -4.33 4.73
CA SER A 128 3.43 -5.65 5.29
C SER A 128 4.07 -6.79 4.48
N LEU A 129 4.32 -6.57 3.19
CA LEU A 129 4.71 -7.63 2.26
C LEU A 129 6.17 -8.08 2.43
N ASP A 130 7.04 -7.25 3.00
CA ASP A 130 8.41 -7.65 3.35
C ASP A 130 8.46 -8.64 4.52
N TYR A 131 7.34 -8.82 5.24
CA TYR A 131 7.23 -9.74 6.37
C TYR A 131 6.44 -11.02 6.04
N ILE A 132 6.25 -11.35 4.75
CA ILE A 132 5.72 -12.66 4.34
C ILE A 132 6.65 -13.77 4.85
N GLU A 133 7.95 -13.59 4.65
CA GLU A 133 9.03 -14.46 5.08
C GLU A 133 10.26 -13.60 5.36
N SER A 134 11.09 -13.95 6.35
CA SER A 134 12.29 -13.16 6.65
C SER A 134 13.40 -13.39 5.63
N GLY A 135 14.06 -12.30 5.21
CA GLY A 135 15.26 -12.34 4.37
C GLY A 135 15.07 -11.60 3.03
N ASP A 136 16.06 -11.71 2.15
CA ASP A 136 16.02 -11.16 0.79
C ASP A 136 15.91 -12.31 -0.23
N ASN A 137 14.78 -13.01 -0.24
CA ASN A 137 14.61 -14.16 -1.11
C ASN A 137 14.09 -13.73 -2.48
N ALA A 138 14.48 -14.46 -3.53
CA ALA A 138 13.99 -14.20 -4.88
C ALA A 138 12.46 -14.35 -5.00
N ARG A 139 11.87 -15.20 -4.15
CA ARG A 139 10.43 -15.44 -4.10
C ARG A 139 10.01 -15.81 -2.67
N GLU A 140 8.96 -15.16 -2.20
CA GLU A 140 8.36 -15.34 -0.88
C GLU A 140 6.85 -15.56 -1.08
N ALA A 141 6.30 -16.54 -0.38
CA ALA A 141 4.88 -16.86 -0.45
C ALA A 141 4.38 -17.32 0.91
N GLY A 142 3.25 -16.77 1.35
CA GLY A 142 2.73 -17.02 2.68
C GLY A 142 1.40 -16.32 2.91
N MET A 143 0.93 -16.35 4.15
CA MET A 143 -0.35 -15.75 4.52
C MET A 143 -0.13 -14.52 5.40
N LEU A 144 -0.65 -13.37 4.98
CA LEU A 144 -0.67 -12.14 5.76
C LEU A 144 -2.11 -11.66 5.95
N ASN A 145 -2.52 -11.42 7.20
CA ASN A 145 -3.85 -10.91 7.53
C ASN A 145 -5.01 -11.72 6.89
N GLY A 146 -4.85 -13.04 6.77
CA GLY A 146 -5.84 -13.93 6.14
C GLY A 146 -5.91 -13.85 4.61
N ALA A 147 -4.90 -13.25 3.97
CA ALA A 147 -4.74 -13.23 2.53
C ALA A 147 -3.52 -14.06 2.11
N ASP A 148 -3.67 -14.80 1.00
CA ASP A 148 -2.56 -15.47 0.32
C ASP A 148 -1.72 -14.40 -0.38
N CYS A 149 -0.48 -14.25 0.04
CA CYS A 149 0.44 -13.24 -0.44
C CYS A 149 1.64 -13.87 -1.16
N VAL A 150 2.15 -13.13 -2.14
CA VAL A 150 3.33 -13.45 -2.93
C VAL A 150 4.14 -12.18 -3.12
N ARG A 151 5.46 -12.30 -2.97
CA ARG A 151 6.45 -11.28 -3.32
C ARG A 151 7.56 -11.94 -4.14
N GLU A 152 7.94 -11.34 -5.26
CA GLU A 152 8.95 -11.87 -6.18
C GLU A 152 9.91 -10.77 -6.61
N LYS A 153 11.21 -10.98 -6.39
CA LYS A 153 12.27 -10.05 -6.72
C LYS A 153 13.05 -10.53 -7.93
N ASN A 154 13.17 -9.66 -8.93
CA ASN A 154 13.95 -9.89 -10.14
C ASN A 154 14.73 -8.62 -10.51
N GLY A 155 16.00 -8.55 -10.10
CA GLY A 155 16.80 -7.35 -10.26
C GLY A 155 16.25 -6.20 -9.42
N SER A 156 15.97 -5.06 -10.05
CA SER A 156 15.37 -3.90 -9.37
C SER A 156 13.85 -4.02 -9.18
N MET A 157 13.21 -4.96 -9.89
CA MET A 157 11.76 -5.14 -9.87
C MET A 157 11.34 -6.08 -8.75
N ILE A 158 10.41 -5.63 -7.92
CA ILE A 158 9.69 -6.43 -6.94
C ILE A 158 8.23 -6.45 -7.34
N ASN A 159 7.70 -7.62 -7.70
CA ASN A 159 6.29 -7.82 -7.98
C ASN A 159 5.62 -8.44 -6.76
N PHE A 160 4.39 -8.05 -6.48
CA PHE A 160 3.64 -8.60 -5.36
C PHE A 160 2.17 -8.82 -5.70
N SER A 161 1.56 -9.72 -4.94
CA SER A 161 0.12 -9.93 -4.95
C SER A 161 -0.37 -10.42 -3.59
N SER A 162 -1.62 -10.12 -3.30
CA SER A 162 -2.37 -10.55 -2.14
C SER A 162 -3.78 -10.87 -2.60
N LYS A 163 -4.33 -11.99 -2.14
CA LYS A 163 -5.69 -12.41 -2.46
C LYS A 163 -6.38 -12.93 -1.22
N ARG A 164 -7.60 -12.46 -0.96
CA ARG A 164 -8.46 -13.01 0.08
C ARG A 164 -9.90 -13.12 -0.38
N VAL A 165 -10.60 -14.07 0.21
CA VAL A 165 -12.06 -14.17 0.13
C VAL A 165 -12.60 -13.70 1.48
N ARG A 166 -13.60 -12.81 1.48
CA ARG A 166 -14.23 -12.38 2.73
C ARG A 166 -15.04 -13.51 3.33
N ASP A 167 -14.74 -13.88 4.57
CA ASP A 167 -15.52 -14.87 5.32
C ASP A 167 -16.86 -14.33 5.84
N GLU A 168 -16.92 -13.02 6.10
CA GLU A 168 -18.06 -12.34 6.71
C GLU A 168 -18.42 -11.04 5.97
N ASP A 169 -19.67 -10.60 6.15
CA ASP A 169 -20.12 -9.28 5.70
C ASP A 169 -19.33 -8.17 6.39
N GLY A 170 -19.05 -7.08 5.66
CA GLY A 170 -18.42 -5.90 6.25
C GLY A 170 -19.40 -5.00 7.00
N PHE A 171 -18.88 -4.20 7.92
CA PHE A 171 -19.67 -3.21 8.68
C PHE A 171 -20.24 -2.08 7.81
N ASP A 172 -19.69 -1.85 6.62
CA ASP A 172 -20.14 -0.84 5.66
C ASP A 172 -21.50 -1.19 5.00
N GLY A 173 -21.97 -2.42 5.15
CA GLY A 173 -23.22 -2.92 4.59
C GLY A 173 -23.19 -3.22 3.08
N VAL A 174 -22.09 -2.91 2.38
CA VAL A 174 -21.91 -3.13 0.92
C VAL A 174 -20.91 -4.25 0.63
N SER A 175 -19.91 -4.42 1.49
CA SER A 175 -18.99 -5.55 1.51
C SER A 175 -19.72 -6.80 2.00
N LYS A 176 -19.58 -7.91 1.27
CA LYS A 176 -20.27 -9.18 1.54
C LYS A 176 -19.31 -10.34 1.74
N ALA A 177 -19.75 -11.32 2.53
CA ALA A 177 -19.13 -12.62 2.54
C ALA A 177 -19.10 -13.19 1.10
N GLY A 178 -17.96 -13.77 0.72
CA GLY A 178 -17.70 -14.27 -0.64
C GLY A 178 -17.06 -13.25 -1.59
N ASP A 179 -16.94 -11.97 -1.22
CA ASP A 179 -16.19 -11.00 -2.02
C ASP A 179 -14.73 -11.44 -2.15
N ILE A 180 -14.21 -11.40 -3.37
CA ILE A 180 -12.80 -11.68 -3.67
C ILE A 180 -12.09 -10.34 -3.76
N ILE A 181 -11.10 -10.14 -2.88
CA ILE A 181 -10.28 -8.93 -2.86
C ILE A 181 -8.88 -9.33 -3.30
N THR A 182 -8.40 -8.65 -4.34
CA THR A 182 -7.04 -8.83 -4.83
C THR A 182 -6.32 -7.49 -4.77
N GLU A 183 -5.11 -7.49 -4.24
CA GLU A 183 -4.18 -6.36 -4.26
C GLU A 183 -2.91 -6.83 -4.95
N ALA A 184 -2.47 -6.17 -6.01
CA ALA A 184 -1.29 -6.57 -6.76
C ALA A 184 -0.57 -5.36 -7.32
N GLY A 185 0.72 -5.52 -7.63
CA GLY A 185 1.50 -4.39 -8.10
C GLY A 185 2.98 -4.69 -8.21
N SER A 186 3.75 -3.61 -8.38
CA SER A 186 5.20 -3.69 -8.48
C SER A 186 5.88 -2.45 -7.93
N LEU A 187 7.08 -2.63 -7.39
CA LEU A 187 8.06 -1.59 -7.09
C LEU A 187 9.27 -1.77 -8.02
N ASP A 188 9.68 -0.71 -8.72
CA ASP A 188 10.99 -0.61 -9.36
C ASP A 188 11.92 0.22 -8.49
N THR A 189 12.87 -0.45 -7.84
CA THR A 189 13.85 0.18 -6.95
C THR A 189 14.89 1.02 -7.68
N ALA A 190 15.06 0.84 -9.00
CA ALA A 190 15.95 1.69 -9.79
C ALA A 190 15.26 3.00 -10.20
N ALA A 191 13.95 2.96 -10.46
CA ALA A 191 13.15 4.11 -10.83
C ALA A 191 12.47 4.81 -9.62
N ASN A 192 12.54 4.21 -8.43
CA ASN A 192 11.78 4.61 -7.23
C ASN A 192 10.30 4.81 -7.54
N ALA A 193 9.70 3.83 -8.21
CA ALA A 193 8.32 3.91 -8.67
C ALA A 193 7.54 2.68 -8.25
N ALA A 194 6.40 2.89 -7.59
CA ALA A 194 5.48 1.84 -7.20
C ALA A 194 4.13 2.02 -7.90
N ILE A 195 3.51 0.89 -8.25
CA ILE A 195 2.10 0.80 -8.64
C ILE A 195 1.43 -0.26 -7.77
N VAL A 196 0.26 0.07 -7.23
CA VAL A 196 -0.60 -0.84 -6.46
C VAL A 196 -2.00 -0.76 -7.05
N GLU A 197 -2.55 -1.89 -7.45
CA GLU A 197 -3.93 -2.03 -7.87
C GLU A 197 -4.68 -2.93 -6.89
N ARG A 198 -5.86 -2.47 -6.47
CA ARG A 198 -6.78 -3.24 -5.65
C ARG A 198 -8.11 -3.38 -6.37
N ILE A 199 -8.63 -4.60 -6.41
CA ILE A 199 -9.94 -4.91 -6.98
C ILE A 199 -10.78 -5.70 -5.97
N THR A 200 -12.09 -5.46 -6.01
CA THR A 200 -13.07 -6.30 -5.34
C THR A 200 -14.05 -6.87 -6.37
N GLU A 201 -14.15 -8.19 -6.42
CA GLU A 201 -15.03 -8.93 -7.31
C GLU A 201 -16.10 -9.72 -6.54
N ARG A 202 -17.30 -9.82 -7.13
CA ARG A 202 -18.39 -10.69 -6.65
C ARG A 202 -19.05 -11.35 -7.84
N ASP A 203 -19.17 -12.67 -7.83
CA ASP A 203 -19.80 -13.46 -8.91
C ASP A 203 -19.23 -13.15 -10.31
N GLY A 204 -17.93 -12.83 -10.38
CA GLY A 204 -17.23 -12.46 -11.62
C GLY A 204 -17.45 -11.02 -12.09
N LEU A 205 -18.16 -10.19 -11.32
CA LEU A 205 -18.34 -8.77 -11.59
C LEU A 205 -17.35 -7.94 -10.78
N LEU A 206 -16.66 -7.01 -11.45
CA LEU A 206 -15.79 -6.03 -10.81
C LEU A 206 -16.65 -4.93 -10.16
N LEU A 207 -16.65 -4.87 -8.83
CA LEU A 207 -17.50 -3.95 -8.07
C LEU A 207 -16.78 -2.65 -7.71
N GLU A 208 -15.50 -2.78 -7.39
CA GLU A 208 -14.62 -1.72 -6.92
C GLU A 208 -13.22 -1.94 -7.52
N ARG A 209 -12.56 -0.84 -7.86
CA ARG A 209 -11.18 -0.83 -8.32
C ARG A 209 -10.50 0.43 -7.85
N SER A 210 -9.28 0.30 -7.36
CA SER A 210 -8.41 1.45 -7.10
C SER A 210 -6.99 1.19 -7.60
N ILE A 211 -6.33 2.23 -8.07
CA ILE A 211 -4.94 2.22 -8.54
C ILE A 211 -4.22 3.36 -7.84
N CYS A 212 -3.10 3.06 -7.20
CA CYS A 212 -2.17 4.03 -6.67
C CYS A 212 -0.85 3.91 -7.43
N GLU A 213 -0.34 5.02 -7.96
CA GLU A 213 1.01 5.12 -8.49
C GLU A 213 1.77 6.18 -7.71
N VAL A 214 3.01 5.88 -7.34
CA VAL A 214 3.88 6.79 -6.59
C VAL A 214 5.27 6.74 -7.19
N VAL A 215 5.88 7.91 -7.41
CA VAL A 215 7.25 8.08 -7.90
C VAL A 215 8.00 9.00 -6.96
N VAL A 216 9.19 8.59 -6.53
CA VAL A 216 10.10 9.44 -5.74
C VAL A 216 11.25 9.90 -6.63
N LEU A 217 11.29 11.21 -6.90
CA LEU A 217 12.33 11.83 -7.71
C LEU A 217 13.68 11.87 -6.96
N PRO A 218 14.81 12.01 -7.68
CA PRO A 218 16.15 12.08 -7.06
C PRO A 218 16.34 13.23 -6.07
N ASP A 219 15.54 14.30 -6.18
CA ASP A 219 15.57 15.44 -5.24
C ASP A 219 14.70 15.22 -3.99
N GLY A 220 14.06 14.06 -3.88
CA GLY A 220 13.15 13.69 -2.79
C GLY A 220 11.71 14.15 -2.97
N THR A 221 11.37 14.73 -4.12
CA THR A 221 9.97 15.04 -4.45
C THR A 221 9.19 13.77 -4.70
N VAL A 222 8.05 13.62 -4.04
CA VAL A 222 7.06 12.58 -4.29
C VAL A 222 6.04 13.11 -5.30
N ILE A 223 5.77 12.32 -6.34
CA ILE A 223 4.62 12.49 -7.25
C ILE A 223 3.73 11.27 -7.04
N ALA A 224 2.44 11.49 -6.82
CA ALA A 224 1.50 10.40 -6.61
C ALA A 224 0.17 10.65 -7.33
N GLN A 225 -0.45 9.57 -7.77
CA GLN A 225 -1.86 9.58 -8.15
C GLN A 225 -2.59 8.39 -7.55
N PHE A 226 -3.80 8.63 -7.07
CA PHE A 226 -4.70 7.59 -6.58
C PHE A 226 -6.05 7.75 -7.28
N LEU A 227 -6.47 6.73 -8.01
CA LEU A 227 -7.76 6.68 -8.69
C LEU A 227 -8.57 5.54 -8.10
N SER A 228 -9.86 5.78 -7.84
CA SER A 228 -10.73 4.77 -7.24
C SER A 228 -12.16 4.90 -7.74
N LYS A 229 -12.73 3.77 -8.11
CA LYS A 229 -14.18 3.57 -8.20
C LYS A 229 -14.56 2.73 -6.97
N PRO A 230 -15.11 3.33 -5.90
CA PRO A 230 -15.50 2.60 -4.70
C PRO A 230 -16.74 1.73 -4.94
N MET A 231 -17.05 0.86 -3.98
CA MET A 231 -18.35 0.18 -3.94
C MET A 231 -19.50 1.19 -4.08
N PRO A 232 -20.58 0.84 -4.81
CA PRO A 232 -21.76 1.70 -4.91
C PRO A 232 -22.27 2.09 -3.52
N PRO A 233 -22.60 3.36 -3.28
CA PRO A 233 -23.09 3.78 -1.97
C PRO A 233 -24.42 3.12 -1.65
N ARG A 234 -24.65 2.82 -0.37
CA ARG A 234 -25.94 2.29 0.10
C ARG A 234 -27.05 3.34 0.13
N ASP A 235 -26.68 4.60 0.30
CA ASP A 235 -27.60 5.72 0.40
C ASP A 235 -27.72 6.40 -0.96
N ASP A 236 -28.90 6.32 -1.58
CA ASP A 236 -29.19 6.88 -2.90
C ASP A 236 -29.02 8.42 -2.96
N ARG A 237 -28.89 9.10 -1.82
CA ARG A 237 -28.56 10.53 -1.75
C ARG A 237 -27.08 10.81 -2.03
N VAL A 238 -26.22 9.80 -1.91
CA VAL A 238 -24.80 9.89 -2.22
C VAL A 238 -24.63 9.58 -3.70
N LYS A 239 -24.15 10.56 -4.46
CA LYS A 239 -23.82 10.37 -5.88
C LYS A 239 -22.72 9.32 -6.00
N GLU A 240 -22.97 8.27 -6.80
CA GLU A 240 -21.91 7.35 -7.20
C GLU A 240 -20.95 8.08 -8.14
N LYS A 241 -19.65 7.95 -7.90
CA LYS A 241 -18.60 8.59 -8.68
C LYS A 241 -17.26 7.88 -8.49
N GLY A 242 -16.39 8.02 -9.48
CA GLY A 242 -14.96 7.79 -9.32
C GLY A 242 -14.32 8.97 -8.58
N ASN A 243 -13.27 8.70 -7.81
CA ASN A 243 -12.47 9.72 -7.12
C ASN A 243 -11.02 9.60 -7.59
N ALA A 244 -10.41 10.73 -7.93
CA ALA A 244 -9.01 10.83 -8.29
C ALA A 244 -8.31 11.86 -7.41
N TYR A 245 -7.08 11.56 -7.02
CA TYR A 245 -6.24 12.39 -6.18
C TYR A 245 -4.88 12.48 -6.84
N PHE A 246 -4.38 13.69 -7.06
CA PHE A 246 -3.13 13.95 -7.76
C PHE A 246 -2.26 14.81 -6.88
N ALA A 247 -1.16 14.25 -6.37
CA ALA A 247 -0.32 14.88 -5.37
C ALA A 247 1.11 15.09 -5.88
N ARG A 248 1.72 16.20 -5.47
CA ARG A 248 3.14 16.45 -5.62
C ARG A 248 3.65 17.17 -4.38
N TYR A 249 4.68 16.63 -3.73
CA TYR A 249 5.15 17.17 -2.46
C TYR A 249 6.59 16.78 -2.14
N ASN A 250 7.26 17.58 -1.30
CA ASN A 250 8.61 17.34 -0.79
C ASN A 250 8.71 17.78 0.68
N ASP A 251 9.91 18.09 1.18
CA ASP A 251 10.13 18.53 2.57
C ASP A 251 9.63 19.95 2.89
N LYS A 252 9.22 20.73 1.89
CA LYS A 252 8.91 22.17 2.01
C LYS A 252 7.49 22.53 1.59
N GLU A 253 7.00 21.89 0.54
CA GLU A 253 5.70 22.19 -0.03
C GLU A 253 4.93 20.93 -0.38
N PHE A 254 3.61 21.08 -0.30
CA PHE A 254 2.64 20.05 -0.59
C PHE A 254 1.56 20.62 -1.50
N GLU A 255 1.15 19.84 -2.48
CA GLU A 255 0.04 20.15 -3.38
C GLU A 255 -0.73 18.88 -3.69
N ILE A 256 -2.06 18.95 -3.61
CA ILE A 256 -2.95 17.88 -4.05
C ILE A 256 -4.22 18.45 -4.69
N ILE A 257 -4.59 17.87 -5.82
CA ILE A 257 -5.88 18.12 -6.47
C ILE A 257 -6.74 16.87 -6.31
N LYS A 258 -7.93 17.07 -5.74
CA LYS A 258 -9.01 16.09 -5.78
C LYS A 258 -9.88 16.35 -6.99
N ALA A 259 -10.23 15.29 -7.70
CA ALA A 259 -11.16 15.32 -8.81
C ALA A 259 -12.13 14.13 -8.77
N ASP A 260 -13.22 14.26 -9.51
CA ASP A 260 -14.22 13.22 -9.74
C ASP A 260 -14.16 12.74 -11.20
N PHE A 261 -14.62 11.51 -11.44
CA PHE A 261 -14.87 10.97 -12.78
C PHE A 261 -16.09 10.04 -12.78
N GLU A 262 -16.51 9.60 -13.95
CA GLU A 262 -17.64 8.67 -14.10
C GLU A 262 -17.41 7.38 -13.28
N PRO A 263 -18.45 6.81 -12.65
CA PRO A 263 -18.33 5.63 -11.77
C PRO A 263 -18.13 4.31 -12.53
N ASP A 264 -17.15 4.26 -13.43
CA ASP A 264 -16.81 3.06 -14.20
C ASP A 264 -15.65 2.31 -13.54
N ALA A 265 -15.86 1.07 -13.12
CA ALA A 265 -14.79 0.24 -12.55
C ALA A 265 -13.70 -0.15 -13.59
N TYR A 266 -14.01 -0.04 -14.89
CA TYR A 266 -13.09 -0.31 -16.00
C TYR A 266 -12.36 0.96 -16.49
N PHE A 267 -12.33 2.02 -15.67
CA PHE A 267 -11.69 3.28 -16.03
C PHE A 267 -10.25 3.09 -16.53
N SER A 268 -9.86 3.90 -17.51
CA SER A 268 -8.47 4.02 -17.94
C SER A 268 -7.82 5.24 -17.29
N HIS A 269 -6.52 5.20 -17.07
CA HIS A 269 -5.74 6.33 -16.58
C HIS A 269 -4.42 6.46 -17.36
N THR A 270 -3.84 7.66 -17.31
CA THR A 270 -2.47 7.90 -17.81
C THR A 270 -1.51 7.63 -16.66
N SER A 271 -0.54 6.73 -16.86
CA SER A 271 0.46 6.44 -15.84
C SER A 271 1.41 7.61 -15.64
N ILE A 272 1.81 7.87 -14.39
CA ILE A 272 2.82 8.88 -14.03
C ILE A 272 4.23 8.29 -14.03
N ILE A 273 4.37 6.97 -14.10
CA ILE A 273 5.67 6.29 -14.08
C ILE A 273 6.46 6.69 -15.33
N GLY A 274 7.67 7.21 -15.11
CA GLY A 274 8.53 7.75 -16.16
C GLY A 274 8.22 9.20 -16.58
N ASN A 275 7.20 9.83 -15.99
CA ASN A 275 6.87 11.24 -16.22
C ASN A 275 7.27 12.10 -15.01
N THR A 276 8.53 12.53 -14.97
CA THR A 276 9.08 13.34 -13.86
C THR A 276 8.54 14.77 -13.81
N ASP A 277 7.94 15.24 -14.91
CA ASP A 277 7.40 16.60 -15.03
C ASP A 277 5.92 16.68 -14.64
N ALA A 278 5.29 15.56 -14.25
CA ALA A 278 3.90 15.51 -13.85
C ALA A 278 3.63 16.45 -12.65
N THR A 279 2.66 17.35 -12.82
CA THR A 279 2.10 18.19 -11.75
C THR A 279 0.64 17.80 -11.48
N PRO A 280 0.10 18.10 -10.28
CA PRO A 280 -1.32 17.92 -9.99
C PRO A 280 -2.25 18.47 -11.08
N GLU A 281 -1.94 19.63 -11.65
CA GLU A 281 -2.71 20.23 -12.75
C GLU A 281 -2.70 19.36 -13.99
N SER A 282 -1.51 18.94 -14.44
CA SER A 282 -1.36 18.11 -15.65
C SER A 282 -2.00 16.73 -15.49
N MET A 283 -1.89 16.14 -14.29
CA MET A 283 -2.44 14.81 -14.01
C MET A 283 -3.97 14.83 -13.93
N SER A 284 -4.54 15.96 -13.47
CA SER A 284 -5.99 16.16 -13.37
C SER A 284 -6.65 16.61 -14.67
N GLU A 285 -5.91 16.74 -15.78
CA GLU A 285 -6.51 17.04 -17.08
C GLU A 285 -7.47 15.92 -17.51
N GLY A 286 -8.70 16.30 -17.87
CA GLY A 286 -9.77 15.36 -18.26
C GLY A 286 -10.67 14.89 -17.11
N TYR A 287 -10.38 15.28 -15.86
CA TYR A 287 -11.21 14.99 -14.69
C TYR A 287 -12.04 16.20 -14.25
N GLU A 288 -13.15 15.97 -13.53
CA GLU A 288 -13.93 17.03 -12.89
C GLU A 288 -13.24 17.45 -11.59
N ARG A 289 -12.40 18.49 -11.63
CA ARG A 289 -11.68 18.96 -10.43
C ARG A 289 -12.68 19.45 -9.37
N VAL A 290 -12.44 19.07 -8.12
CA VAL A 290 -13.34 19.34 -6.98
C VAL A 290 -12.68 20.31 -6.01
N ARG A 291 -11.43 20.03 -5.65
CA ARG A 291 -10.72 20.77 -4.61
C ARG A 291 -9.23 20.79 -4.86
N HIS A 292 -8.61 21.90 -4.51
CA HIS A 292 -7.17 22.09 -4.50
C HIS A 292 -6.72 22.36 -3.06
N LEU A 293 -5.71 21.64 -2.59
CA LEU A 293 -5.10 21.83 -1.27
C LEU A 293 -3.60 22.02 -1.44
N THR A 294 -3.07 23.10 -0.86
CA THR A 294 -1.64 23.39 -0.82
C THR A 294 -1.17 23.61 0.61
N VAL A 295 0.10 23.28 0.87
CA VAL A 295 0.80 23.64 2.10
C VAL A 295 2.16 24.25 1.76
N LYS A 296 2.45 25.42 2.33
CA LYS A 296 3.78 26.06 2.27
C LYS A 296 4.18 26.50 3.66
N GLY A 297 5.23 25.89 4.21
CA GLY A 297 5.54 26.01 5.64
C GLY A 297 4.39 25.45 6.49
N ASP A 298 3.89 26.22 7.46
CA ASP A 298 2.76 25.82 8.31
C ASP A 298 1.40 26.31 7.79
N VAL A 299 1.34 26.90 6.58
CA VAL A 299 0.11 27.50 6.04
C VAL A 299 -0.57 26.53 5.07
N VAL A 300 -1.78 26.11 5.43
CA VAL A 300 -2.67 25.32 4.58
C VAL A 300 -3.64 26.24 3.84
N THR A 301 -3.73 26.08 2.52
CA THR A 301 -4.76 26.74 1.69
C THR A 301 -5.57 25.67 0.98
N ALA A 302 -6.90 25.71 1.12
CA ALA A 302 -7.81 24.82 0.41
C ALA A 302 -8.84 25.64 -0.36
N GLU A 303 -9.07 25.30 -1.62
CA GLU A 303 -9.96 26.02 -2.53
C GLU A 303 -10.85 25.03 -3.31
N LYS A 304 -12.06 25.45 -3.65
CA LYS A 304 -12.94 24.73 -4.57
C LYS A 304 -12.62 25.15 -6.00
N TYR A 305 -12.83 24.25 -6.95
CA TYR A 305 -12.86 24.59 -8.37
C TYR A 305 -14.22 25.16 -8.80
#